data_AF-A0A060CL27-F1
#
_entry.id   AF-A0A060CL27-F1
#
_cell.length_a   1.000
_cell.length_b   1.000
_cell.length_c   1.000
_cell.angle_alpha   90.00
_cell.angle_beta   90.00
_cell.angle_gamma   90.00
#
_symmetry.space_group_name_H-M   'P 1'
#
loop_
_entity.id
_entity.type
_entity.pdbx_description
1 polymer ?
#
loop_
_entity_poly.entity_id
_entity_poly.type
_entity_poly.pdbx_seq_one_letter_code
_entity_poly.pdbx_strand_id
1 'polypeptide(L)' 'RTLKRIVQATGVGLHTGKKVTLTLRPARQIPGVIYRRTDLNPPVDFPADAKICA' A
#
# COMPACT_ATOMS: atom_id res chain seq x y z
N ARG A 1 5.87 -13.83 -7.92
CA ARG A 1 6.96 -12.87 -8.26
C ARG A 1 6.82 -11.66 -7.35
N THR A 2 7.92 -11.06 -6.90
CA THR A 2 7.89 -9.90 -5.98
C THR A 2 9.02 -8.91 -6.30
N LEU A 3 9.04 -7.76 -5.63
CA LEU A 3 10.07 -6.74 -5.79
C LEU A 3 11.42 -7.21 -5.26
N LYS A 4 12.52 -6.81 -5.91
CA LYS A 4 13.88 -7.12 -5.44
C LYS A 4 14.31 -6.29 -4.23
N ARG A 5 13.80 -5.06 -4.12
CA ARG A 5 14.13 -4.09 -3.07
C ARG A 5 12.93 -3.22 -2.76
N ILE A 6 12.99 -2.53 -1.63
CA ILE A 6 12.02 -1.49 -1.28
C ILE A 6 12.20 -0.30 -2.24
N VAL A 7 11.09 0.30 -2.67
CA VAL A 7 11.09 1.57 -3.41
C VAL A 7 10.07 2.52 -2.81
N GLN A 8 10.35 3.82 -2.88
CA GLN A 8 9.51 4.88 -2.33
C GLN A 8 9.25 5.95 -3.39
N ALA A 9 8.04 6.51 -3.36
CA ALA A 9 7.64 7.65 -4.17
C ALA A 9 6.79 8.59 -3.31
N THR A 10 6.80 9.88 -3.66
CA THR A 10 6.01 10.90 -2.97
C THR A 10 5.14 11.62 -4.00
N GLY A 11 3.90 11.93 -3.63
CA GLY A 11 2.96 12.66 -4.48
C GLY A 11 1.91 13.42 -3.67
N VAL A 12 0.91 13.93 -4.37
CA VAL A 12 -0.25 14.62 -3.78
C VAL A 12 -1.47 13.71 -3.88
N GLY A 13 -2.17 13.49 -2.77
CA GLY A 13 -3.38 12.67 -2.75
C GLY A 13 -4.54 13.39 -3.43
N LEU A 14 -5.14 12.76 -4.45
CA LEU A 14 -6.20 13.36 -5.26
C LEU A 14 -7.36 13.90 -4.42
N HIS A 15 -7.86 13.12 -3.47
CA HIS A 15 -9.03 13.49 -2.67
C HIS A 15 -8.73 14.52 -1.58
N THR A 16 -7.49 14.56 -1.07
CA THR A 16 -7.15 15.37 0.11
C THR A 16 -6.29 16.59 -0.22
N GLY A 17 -5.65 16.63 -1.39
CA GLY A 17 -4.64 17.62 -1.74
C GLY A 17 -3.37 17.56 -0.88
N LYS A 18 -3.22 16.57 0.00
CA LYS A 18 -2.10 16.46 0.94
C LYS A 18 -0.95 15.65 0.34
N LYS A 19 0.28 15.96 0.78
CA LYS A 19 1.46 15.16 0.45
C LYS A 19 1.33 13.75 1.05
N VAL A 20 1.55 12.73 0.22
CA VAL A 20 1.50 11.31 0.60
C VAL A 20 2.78 10.62 0.15
N THR A 21 3.26 9.67 0.96
CA THR A 21 4.41 8.82 0.62
C THR A 21 3.94 7.38 0.39
N LEU A 22 4.19 6.85 -0.80
CA LEU A 22 3.96 5.44 -1.14
C LEU A 22 5.26 4.65 -0.96
N THR A 23 5.20 3.55 -0.20
CA THR A 23 6.32 2.62 -0.02
C THR A 23 5.93 1.24 -0.49
N LEU A 24 6.59 0.73 -1.54
CA LEU A 24 6.38 -0.63 -2.03
C LEU A 24 7.43 -1.56 -1.43
N ARG A 25 6.99 -2.63 -0.76
CA ARG A 25 7.85 -3.58 -0.05
C ARG A 25 7.83 -4.94 -0.73
N PRO A 26 8.96 -5.67 -0.80
CA PRO A 26 8.95 -7.07 -1.18
C PRO A 26 8.05 -7.90 -0.26
N ALA A 27 7.23 -8.74 -0.85
CA ALA A 27 6.42 -9.73 -0.14
C ALA A 27 7.15 -11.06 -0.15
N ARG A 28 7.61 -11.53 1.02
CA ARG A 28 8.37 -12.79 1.13
C ARG A 28 7.48 -14.04 1.08
N GLN A 29 6.29 -14.00 1.67
CA GLN A 29 5.41 -15.17 1.81
C GLN A 29 3.92 -14.87 1.64
N ILE A 30 3.56 -13.60 1.46
CA ILE A 30 2.15 -13.20 1.36
C ILE A 30 1.74 -13.22 -0.12
N PRO A 31 0.76 -14.03 -0.53
CA PRO A 31 0.26 -14.05 -1.90
C PRO A 31 -0.55 -12.78 -2.20
N GLY A 32 -0.52 -12.35 -3.46
CA GLY A 32 -1.31 -11.21 -3.94
C GLY A 32 -0.71 -9.84 -3.60
N VAL A 33 -1.56 -8.82 -3.70
CA VAL A 33 -1.23 -7.41 -3.44
C VAL A 33 -2.01 -6.97 -2.20
N ILE A 34 -1.32 -6.33 -1.25
CA ILE A 34 -1.93 -5.75 -0.05
C ILE A 34 -1.60 -4.26 -0.01
N TYR A 35 -2.63 -3.44 0.14
CA TYR A 35 -2.49 -2.03 0.48
C TYR A 35 -2.50 -1.87 2.00
N ARG A 36 -1.63 -1.02 2.55
CA ARG A 36 -1.56 -0.74 3.98
C ARG A 36 -1.68 0.76 4.24
N ARG A 37 -2.63 1.15 5.08
CA ARG A 37 -2.69 2.51 5.65
C ARG A 37 -1.87 2.57 6.92
N THR A 38 -0.69 3.19 6.82
CA THR A 38 0.27 3.33 7.94
C THR A 38 0.06 4.59 8.76
N ASP A 39 -0.85 5.46 8.35
CA ASP A 39 -1.19 6.68 9.06
C ASP A 39 -2.28 6.47 10.13
N LEU A 40 -2.86 5.26 10.19
CA LEU A 40 -3.76 4.80 11.25
C LEU A 40 -2.99 4.06 12.35
N ASN A 41 -3.55 4.03 13.57
CA ASN A 41 -3.00 3.27 14.69
C ASN A 41 -4.08 2.38 15.34
N PRO A 42 -4.01 1.04 15.19
CA PRO A 42 -2.98 0.29 14.47
C PRO A 42 -3.08 0.48 12.93
N PRO A 43 -1.99 0.22 12.17
CA PRO A 43 -2.04 0.19 10.72
C PRO A 43 -3.06 -0.83 10.21
N VAL A 44 -3.75 -0.50 9.12
CA VAL A 44 -4.81 -1.34 8.54
C VAL A 44 -4.40 -1.85 7.17
N ASP A 45 -4.59 -3.16 6.96
CA ASP A 45 -4.29 -3.86 5.72
C ASP A 45 -5.56 -4.16 4.91
N PHE A 46 -5.46 -3.98 3.60
CA PHE A 46 -6.52 -4.23 2.62
C PHE A 46 -5.97 -5.13 1.51
N PRO A 47 -6.39 -6.40 1.45
CA PRO A 47 -6.11 -7.25 0.29
C PRO A 47 -6.76 -6.64 -0.95
N ALA A 48 -6.04 -6.63 -2.07
CA ALA A 48 -6.61 -6.27 -3.35
C ALA A 48 -7.49 -7.43 -3.87
N ASP A 49 -8.73 -7.49 -3.36
CA ASP A 49 -9.75 -8.48 -3.72
C ASP A 49 -11.00 -7.77 -4.23
N ALA A 50 -11.56 -8.22 -5.35
CA ALA A 50 -12.75 -7.63 -5.96
C ALA A 50 -13.97 -7.64 -5.02
N LYS A 51 -14.07 -8.60 -4.10
CA LYS A 51 -15.16 -8.67 -3.11
C LYS A 51 -15.06 -7.60 -2.01
N ILE A 52 -13.86 -7.05 -1.82
CA ILE A 52 -13.56 -6.02 -0.80
C ILE A 52 -13.50 -4.63 -1.43
N CYS A 53 -13.07 -4.53 -2.69
CA CYS A 53 -12.88 -3.27 -3.41
C CYS A 53 -14.12 -2.78 -4.19
N ALA A 54 -15.25 -3.49 -4.15
CA ALA A 54 -16.51 -3.12 -4.80
C ALA A 54 -17.43 -2.32 -3.88
#